data_AF-A0A1J4UTL8-F1
#
_entry.id   AF-A0A1J4UTL8-F1
#
_cell.length_a   1.000
_cell.length_b   1.000
_cell.length_c   1.000
_cell.angle_alpha   90.00
_cell.angle_beta   90.00
_cell.angle_gamma   90.00
#
_symmetry.space_group_name_H-M   'P 1'
#
loop_
_entity.id
_entity.type
_entity.pdbx_description
1 polymer ?
#
loop_
_entity_poly.entity_id
_entity_poly.type
_entity_poly.pdbx_seq_one_letter_code
_entity_poly.pdbx_strand_id
1 'polypeptide(L)' 'MRLTRVRYLPPGVITSTWIDVFNDKVLIGVLPRNEKPYGLLVRDKSLAESMRAYFNLLWKSSFK' A
#
# COMPACT_ATOMS: atom_id res chain seq x y z
N MET A 1 -7.64 -23.59 -2.05
CA MET A 1 -7.80 -22.45 -1.11
C MET A 1 -7.14 -21.23 -1.75
N ARG A 2 -7.82 -20.08 -1.92
CA ARG A 2 -7.18 -18.87 -2.46
C ARG A 2 -6.42 -18.18 -1.32
N LEU A 3 -5.09 -18.11 -1.42
CA LEU A 3 -4.22 -17.47 -0.43
C LEU A 3 -4.21 -15.94 -0.51
N THR A 4 -4.83 -15.37 -1.55
CA THR A 4 -4.82 -13.94 -1.85
C THR A 4 -6.24 -13.45 -2.15
N ARG A 5 -6.55 -12.23 -1.71
CA ARG A 5 -7.77 -11.50 -2.05
C ARG A 5 -7.37 -10.18 -2.71
N VAL A 6 -8.11 -9.81 -3.75
CA VAL A 6 -7.91 -8.56 -4.51
C VAL A 6 -9.22 -7.80 -4.49
N ARG A 7 -9.13 -6.48 -4.38
CA ARG A 7 -10.25 -5.53 -4.46
C ARG A 7 -9.77 -4.27 -5.17
N TYR A 8 -10.70 -3.57 -5.80
CA TYR A 8 -10.44 -2.33 -6.53
C TYR A 8 -10.92 -1.13 -5.71
N LEU A 9 -10.15 -0.04 -5.73
CA LEU A 9 -10.56 1.20 -5.07
C LEU A 9 -11.61 1.94 -5.91
N PRO A 10 -12.47 2.78 -5.29
CA PRO A 10 -13.43 3.61 -5.99
C PRO A 10 -12.80 4.42 -7.14
N PRO A 11 -13.55 4.67 -8.23
CA PRO A 11 -13.12 5.60 -9.26
C PRO A 11 -12.72 6.96 -8.67
N GLY A 12 -11.67 7.57 -9.22
CA GLY A 12 -11.15 8.86 -8.75
C GLY A 12 -10.01 8.76 -7.73
N VAL A 13 -9.75 7.57 -7.16
CA VAL A 13 -8.52 7.34 -6.39
C VAL A 13 -7.37 7.13 -7.38
N ILE A 14 -6.51 8.14 -7.52
CA ILE A 14 -5.31 8.11 -8.35
C ILE A 14 -4.11 8.27 -7.43
N THR A 15 -3.18 7.32 -7.49
CA THR A 15 -1.91 7.39 -6.77
C THR A 15 -0.78 6.86 -7.65
N SER A 16 0.37 7.54 -7.60
CA SER A 16 1.63 7.09 -8.21
C SER A 16 2.49 6.28 -7.22
N THR A 17 1.96 6.00 -6.04
CA THR A 17 2.63 5.24 -4.99
C THR A 17 1.88 3.95 -4.69
N TRP A 18 2.64 2.93 -4.30
CA TRP A 18 2.08 1.72 -3.69
C TRP A 18 2.82 1.42 -2.40
N ILE A 19 2.14 0.71 -1.50
CA ILE A 19 2.64 0.38 -0.18
C ILE A 19 2.49 -1.12 0.01
N ASP A 20 3.60 -1.77 0.33
CA ASP A 20 3.58 -3.16 0.76
C ASP A 20 3.94 -3.24 2.25
N VAL A 21 3.15 -3.99 3.01
CA VAL A 21 3.37 -4.20 4.45
C VAL A 21 3.60 -5.68 4.70
N PHE A 22 4.81 -6.04 5.16
CA PHE A 22 5.20 -7.41 5.45
C PHE A 22 5.78 -7.51 6.86
N ASN A 23 5.08 -8.16 7.78
CA ASN A 23 5.45 -8.19 9.20
C ASN A 23 5.69 -6.77 9.75
N ASP A 24 6.90 -6.46 10.19
CA ASP A 24 7.38 -5.19 10.74
C ASP A 24 8.06 -4.30 9.68
N LYS A 25 7.90 -4.62 8.40
CA LYS A 25 8.54 -3.92 7.27
C LYS A 25 7.49 -3.26 6.40
N VAL A 26 7.83 -2.06 5.93
CA VAL A 26 7.03 -1.30 4.98
C VAL A 26 7.91 -0.92 3.80
N LEU A 27 7.48 -1.28 2.59
CA LEU A 27 7.99 -0.73 1.35
C LEU A 27 7.03 0.34 0.86
N ILE A 28 7.52 1.54 0.59
CA ILE A 28 6.80 2.57 -0.15
C ILE A 28 7.50 2.73 -1.48
N GLY A 29 6.82 2.34 -2.57
CA GLY A 29 7.29 2.54 -3.93
C GLY A 29 6.69 3.82 -4.51
N VAL A 30 7.51 4.62 -5.18
CA VAL A 30 7.09 5.85 -5.85
C VAL A 30 7.48 5.78 -7.32
N LEU A 31 6.53 6.04 -8.22
CA LEU A 31 6.74 6.13 -9.67
C LEU A 31 6.44 7.56 -10.16
N PRO A 32 7.40 8.50 -10.02
CA PRO A 32 7.24 9.82 -10.60
C PRO A 32 7.18 9.74 -12.13
N ARG A 33 6.44 10.66 -12.76
CA ARG A 33 6.30 10.69 -14.22
C ARG A 33 7.56 11.14 -14.95
N ASN A 34 8.30 12.07 -14.36
CA ASN A 34 9.44 12.76 -14.98
C ASN A 34 10.75 12.56 -14.21
N GLU A 35 10.80 11.58 -13.30
CA GLU A 35 11.99 11.25 -12.52
C GLU A 35 12.15 9.73 -12.41
N LYS A 36 13.30 9.30 -11.91
CA LYS A 36 13.56 7.86 -11.72
C LYS A 36 12.68 7.31 -10.59
N PRO A 37 12.05 6.13 -10.77
CA PRO A 37 11.42 5.40 -9.69
C PRO A 37 12.35 5.20 -8.50
N TYR A 38 11.80 5.27 -7.30
CA TYR A 38 12.54 4.99 -6.07
C TYR A 38 11.63 4.33 -5.04
N GLY A 39 12.25 3.71 -4.05
CA GLY A 39 11.56 3.03 -2.97
C GLY A 39 12.22 3.28 -1.62
N LEU A 40 11.41 3.32 -0.57
CA LEU A 40 11.85 3.40 0.82
C LEU A 40 11.44 2.12 1.52
N LEU A 41 12.41 1.36 2.01
CA LEU A 41 12.18 0.18 2.87
C LEU A 41 12.50 0.55 4.30
N VAL A 42 11.47 0.53 5.16
CA VAL A 42 11.60 0.82 6.58
C VAL A 42 11.27 -0.43 7.38
N ARG A 43 12.06 -0.71 8.42
CA ARG A 43 11.80 -1.78 9.39
C ARG A 43 11.42 -1.12 10.71
N ASP A 44 10.13 -0.96 10.92
CA ASP A 44 9.57 -0.35 12.12
C ASP A 44 8.16 -0.89 12.35
N LYS A 45 7.95 -1.47 13.54
CA LYS A 45 6.67 -2.12 13.89
C LYS A 45 5.52 -1.11 13.97
N SER A 46 5.77 0.08 14.54
CA SER A 46 4.76 1.12 14.71
C SER A 46 4.28 1.64 13.34
N LEU A 47 5.21 1.89 12.42
CA LEU A 47 4.91 2.26 11.05
C LEU A 47 4.15 1.16 10.32
N ALA A 48 4.55 -0.10 10.45
CA ALA A 48 3.83 -1.22 9.85
C ALA A 48 2.39 -1.33 10.36
N GLU A 49 2.16 -1.14 11.66
CA GLU A 49 0.82 -1.12 12.25
C GLU A 49 -0.03 0.06 11.74
N SER A 50 0.57 1.25 11.64
CA SER A 50 -0.07 2.43 11.05
C SER A 50 -0.47 2.19 9.58
N MET A 51 0.41 1.61 8.77
CA MET A 51 0.12 1.31 7.37
C MET A 51 -0.93 0.19 7.21
N ARG A 52 -0.97 -0.80 8.12
CA ARG A 52 -2.08 -1.77 8.14
C ARG A 52 -3.42 -1.11 8.45
N ALA A 53 -3.46 -0.15 9.37
CA ALA A 53 -4.68 0.60 9.67
C ALA A 53 -5.15 1.39 8.44
N TYR A 54 -4.22 2.06 7.73
CA TYR A 54 -4.51 2.74 6.47
C TYR A 54 -5.03 1.78 5.39
N PHE A 55 -4.37 0.63 5.19
CA PHE A 55 -4.85 -0.42 4.27
C PHE A 55 -6.27 -0.87 4.62
N ASN A 56 -6.57 -1.09 5.90
CA ASN A 56 -7.90 -1.53 6.32
C ASN A 56 -8.99 -0.48 6.03
N LEU A 57 -8.66 0.81 6.10
CA LEU A 57 -9.57 1.89 5.73
C LEU A 57 -9.88 1.86 4.23
N LEU A 58 -8.84 1.75 3.39
CA LEU A 58 -8.99 1.59 1.94
C LEU A 58 -9.74 0.29 1.57
N TRP A 59 -9.47 -0.79 2.29
CA TRP A 59 -10.11 -2.08 2.06
C TRP A 59 -11.62 -1.99 2.33
N LYS A 60 -12.05 -1.24 3.35
CA LYS A 60 -13.49 -1.05 3.64
C LYS A 60 -14.21 -0.29 2.52
N SER A 61 -13.56 0.68 1.87
CA SER A 61 -14.13 1.45 0.77
C SER A 61 -13.96 0.83 -0.62
N SER A 62 -13.18 -0.24 -0.75
CA SER A 62 -12.96 -0.96 -2.01
C SER A 62 -14.15 -1.83 -2.42
N PHE A 63 -14.19 -2.29 -3.68
CA PHE A 63 -15.17 -3.25 -4.20
C PHE A 63 -14.48 -4.47 -4.80
N LYS A 64 -15.22 -5.57 -5.00
CA LYS A 64 -14.66 -6.83 -5.54
C LYS A 64 -14.39 -6.73 -7.03
#